data_AF-A0A7C5DXS3-F1
#
_entry.id   AF-A0A7C5DXS3-F1
#
_cell.length_a   1.000
_cell.length_b   1.000
_cell.length_c   1.000
_cell.angle_alpha   90.00
_cell.angle_beta   90.00
_cell.angle_gamma   90.00
#
_symmetry.space_group_name_H-M   'P 1'
#
loop_
_entity.id
_entity.type
_entity.pdbx_description
1 polymer ?
#
loop_
_entity_poly.entity_id
_entity_poly.type
_entity_poly.pdbx_seq_one_letter_code
_entity_poly.pdbx_strand_id
1 'polypeptide(L)'
;MGFKRSVLIGMIALVCLPAYHGSARGDLQNKVSAREMFNTYFTQKGFVTGKIGIPELKTEVVLKENRFFRKEENVEDVCERITEIREEFGLPNPDSECVLGYGWCGFLHADYGEEKAYGYIVLIKKGLNDVSRVYTVGHECGHFLWYINQQEMIYQKFKDPDLVRAQISSNCDFAVLCGWAAVEIAGYNLSDCIIIDVE
;
A
#
# COMPACT_ATOMS: atom_id res chain seq x y z
N MET A 1 -32.79 0.92 21.18
CA MET A 1 -31.61 1.79 20.97
C MET A 1 -30.49 0.90 20.47
N GLY A 2 -30.12 1.03 19.19
CA GLY A 2 -29.20 0.12 18.51
C GLY A 2 -27.75 0.47 18.78
N PHE A 3 -26.97 -0.50 19.26
CA PHE A 3 -25.52 -0.37 19.38
C PHE A 3 -24.87 -0.87 18.09
N LYS A 4 -24.15 0.01 17.39
CA LYS A 4 -23.32 -0.31 16.23
C LYS A 4 -22.06 -1.05 16.70
N ARG A 5 -21.75 -2.20 16.10
CA ARG A 5 -20.42 -2.83 16.21
C ARG A 5 -19.41 -1.89 15.54
N SER A 6 -18.41 -1.43 16.28
CA SER A 6 -17.36 -0.56 15.74
C SER A 6 -16.21 -1.43 15.25
N VAL A 7 -15.88 -1.32 13.96
CA VAL A 7 -14.59 -1.78 13.45
C VAL A 7 -13.54 -0.80 13.97
N LEU A 8 -12.55 -1.28 14.70
CA LEU A 8 -11.41 -0.44 15.12
C LEU A 8 -10.37 -0.46 14.01
N ILE A 9 -9.93 0.72 13.58
CA ILE A 9 -9.00 0.87 12.47
C ILE A 9 -7.78 1.64 12.94
N GLY A 10 -6.60 1.12 12.65
CA GLY A 10 -5.32 1.75 12.89
C GLY A 10 -4.50 1.85 11.60
N MET A 11 -3.53 2.75 11.54
CA MET A 11 -2.58 2.87 10.44
C MET A 11 -1.17 2.85 11.00
N ILE A 12 -0.25 2.20 10.30
CA ILE A 12 1.19 2.38 10.54
C ILE A 12 1.71 3.15 9.33
N ALA A 13 1.91 4.46 9.52
CA ALA A 13 2.86 5.22 8.70
C ALA A 13 4.27 4.87 9.19
N LEU A 14 5.27 4.93 8.32
CA LEU A 14 6.66 4.71 8.71
C LEU A 14 7.22 5.92 9.49
N VAL A 15 6.69 6.21 10.69
CA VAL A 15 7.29 7.03 11.77
C VAL A 15 6.82 6.48 13.13
N CYS A 16 7.73 6.44 14.11
CA CYS A 16 7.65 5.72 15.39
C CYS A 16 6.49 6.11 16.36
N LEU A 17 5.86 5.07 16.97
CA LEU A 17 5.08 4.99 18.25
C LEU A 17 3.63 5.57 18.31
N PRO A 18 2.74 5.15 19.25
CA PRO A 18 2.52 3.84 19.91
C PRO A 18 1.11 3.23 19.59
N ALA A 19 0.91 1.96 19.92
CA ALA A 19 -0.35 1.23 19.68
C ALA A 19 -1.50 1.70 20.60
N TYR A 20 -2.67 1.98 20.02
CA TYR A 20 -3.92 2.22 20.74
C TYR A 20 -4.63 0.89 21.05
N HIS A 21 -5.07 0.68 22.28
CA HIS A 21 -5.81 -0.52 22.72
C HIS A 21 -7.24 -0.14 23.13
N GLY A 22 -8.21 -0.43 22.27
CA GLY A 22 -9.63 -0.38 22.59
C GLY A 22 -10.20 -1.80 22.72
N SER A 23 -10.55 -2.20 23.94
CA SER A 23 -11.24 -3.46 24.25
C SER A 23 -12.76 -3.32 24.10
N ALA A 24 -13.43 -4.30 23.46
CA ALA A 24 -14.89 -4.45 23.57
C ALA A 24 -15.31 -5.93 23.61
N ARG A 25 -16.00 -6.29 24.71
CA ARG A 25 -16.59 -7.60 25.04
C ARG A 25 -17.80 -7.96 24.15
N GLY A 26 -17.96 -9.26 23.90
CA GLY A 26 -19.01 -9.86 23.07
C GLY A 26 -20.36 -10.11 23.76
N ASP A 27 -21.40 -10.31 22.94
CA ASP A 27 -22.09 -11.60 22.77
C ASP A 27 -23.21 -11.52 21.71
N LEU A 28 -23.43 -12.66 21.03
CA LEU A 28 -24.62 -13.13 20.28
C LEU A 28 -25.07 -12.51 18.93
N GLN A 29 -24.77 -13.29 17.87
CA GLN A 29 -25.65 -13.76 16.76
C GLN A 29 -26.38 -12.75 15.84
N ASN A 30 -25.64 -12.30 14.83
CA ASN A 30 -25.90 -12.69 13.43
C ASN A 30 -24.58 -13.29 12.94
N LYS A 31 -24.57 -14.51 12.39
CA LYS A 31 -23.36 -15.28 12.00
C LYS A 31 -22.69 -14.70 10.74
N VAL A 32 -22.47 -13.40 10.69
CA VAL A 32 -21.58 -12.80 9.70
C VAL A 32 -20.17 -13.04 10.22
N SER A 33 -19.40 -13.84 9.48
CA SER A 33 -18.01 -14.12 9.81
C SER A 33 -17.17 -12.84 9.79
N ALA A 34 -16.08 -12.79 10.56
CA ALA A 34 -15.14 -11.67 10.52
C ALA A 34 -14.69 -11.38 9.08
N ARG A 35 -14.45 -12.45 8.31
CA ARG A 35 -14.13 -12.41 6.88
C ARG A 35 -15.19 -11.67 6.06
N GLU A 36 -16.47 -11.98 6.22
CA GLU A 36 -17.57 -11.30 5.51
C GLU A 36 -17.68 -9.83 5.92
N MET A 37 -17.48 -9.53 7.20
CA MET A 37 -17.46 -8.14 7.71
C MET A 37 -16.32 -7.33 7.08
N PHE A 38 -15.09 -7.86 7.08
CA PHE A 38 -13.95 -7.19 6.47
C PHE A 38 -14.11 -7.05 4.96
N ASN A 39 -14.54 -8.10 4.25
CA ASN A 39 -14.80 -8.01 2.82
C ASN A 39 -15.82 -6.92 2.49
N THR A 40 -16.95 -6.89 3.21
CA THR A 40 -17.98 -5.87 3.01
C THR A 40 -17.41 -4.47 3.27
N TYR A 41 -16.71 -4.30 4.38
CA TYR A 41 -16.12 -3.03 4.79
C TYR A 41 -15.12 -2.49 3.76
N PHE A 42 -14.10 -3.27 3.41
CA PHE A 42 -13.04 -2.83 2.49
C PHE A 42 -13.55 -2.69 1.05
N THR A 43 -14.47 -3.54 0.59
CA THR A 43 -15.04 -3.43 -0.77
C THR A 43 -15.89 -2.17 -0.92
N GLN A 44 -16.70 -1.81 0.09
CA GLN A 44 -17.45 -0.54 0.10
C GLN A 44 -16.52 0.69 0.06
N LYS A 45 -15.27 0.51 0.48
CA LYS A 45 -14.20 1.50 0.50
C LYS A 45 -13.31 1.43 -0.74
N GLY A 46 -13.75 0.74 -1.79
CA GLY A 46 -13.04 0.67 -3.08
C GLY A 46 -11.80 -0.22 -3.08
N PHE A 47 -11.59 -1.05 -2.07
CA PHE A 47 -10.52 -2.04 -2.09
C PHE A 47 -10.96 -3.30 -2.82
N VAL A 48 -9.98 -3.97 -3.41
CA VAL A 48 -10.10 -5.29 -4.02
C VAL A 48 -9.29 -6.32 -3.24
N THR A 49 -9.64 -7.59 -3.39
CA THR A 49 -8.89 -8.73 -2.79
C THR A 49 -8.67 -9.82 -3.84
N GLY A 50 -7.95 -10.89 -3.47
CA GLY A 50 -7.59 -11.96 -4.39
C GLY A 50 -6.39 -11.59 -5.26
N LYS A 51 -6.56 -11.64 -6.59
CA LYS A 51 -5.47 -11.49 -7.55
C LYS A 51 -5.29 -10.04 -7.98
N ILE A 52 -4.12 -9.48 -7.72
CA ILE A 52 -3.77 -8.07 -7.99
C ILE A 52 -2.69 -8.03 -9.06
N GLY A 53 -3.02 -7.44 -10.22
CA GLY A 53 -2.05 -7.16 -11.27
C GLY A 53 -1.29 -5.86 -11.00
N ILE A 54 0.01 -5.88 -11.24
CA ILE A 54 0.90 -4.71 -11.27
C ILE A 54 1.55 -4.69 -12.66
N PRO A 55 0.86 -4.13 -13.67
CA PRO A 55 1.30 -4.18 -15.07
C PRO A 55 2.70 -3.58 -15.29
N GLU A 56 3.02 -2.48 -14.59
CA GLU A 56 4.29 -1.78 -14.66
C GLU A 56 5.48 -2.69 -14.30
N LEU A 57 5.27 -3.65 -13.39
CA LEU A 57 6.27 -4.64 -13.00
C LEU A 57 6.12 -5.98 -13.73
N LYS A 58 5.12 -6.12 -14.62
CA LYS A 58 4.69 -7.41 -15.22
C LYS A 58 4.52 -8.49 -14.14
N THR A 59 3.91 -8.12 -13.02
CA THR A 59 3.79 -8.98 -11.84
C THR A 59 2.33 -9.10 -11.45
N GLU A 60 1.97 -10.23 -10.87
CA GLU A 60 0.63 -10.47 -10.35
C GLU A 60 0.75 -11.18 -9.01
N VAL A 61 0.11 -10.64 -7.97
CA VAL A 61 0.17 -11.17 -6.62
C VAL A 61 -1.18 -11.69 -6.17
N VAL A 62 -1.18 -12.82 -5.47
CA VAL A 62 -2.39 -13.35 -4.82
C VAL A 62 -2.35 -12.93 -3.35
N LEU A 63 -3.27 -12.05 -2.99
CA LEU A 63 -3.45 -11.60 -1.61
C LEU A 63 -3.92 -12.76 -0.74
N LYS A 64 -3.26 -12.90 0.43
CA LYS A 64 -3.72 -13.78 1.50
C LYS A 64 -5.08 -13.32 2.03
N GLU A 65 -5.76 -14.20 2.74
CA GLU A 65 -7.04 -13.88 3.38
C GLU A 65 -6.94 -12.61 4.26
N ASN A 66 -8.03 -11.85 4.32
CA ASN A 66 -8.16 -10.58 5.03
C ASN A 66 -7.13 -9.50 4.60
N ARG A 67 -6.58 -9.60 3.39
CA ARG A 67 -5.77 -8.54 2.78
C ARG A 67 -6.48 -7.91 1.59
N PHE A 68 -6.36 -6.60 1.51
CA PHE A 68 -7.11 -5.75 0.59
C PHE A 68 -6.17 -4.74 -0.03
N PHE A 69 -6.36 -4.41 -1.30
CA PHE A 69 -5.53 -3.45 -2.03
C PHE A 69 -6.41 -2.41 -2.73
N ARG A 70 -5.98 -1.16 -2.69
CA ARG A 70 -6.60 -0.04 -3.41
C ARG A 70 -5.50 0.78 -4.07
N LYS A 71 -5.64 1.05 -5.36
CA LYS A 71 -4.75 1.97 -6.10
C LYS A 71 -5.58 3.12 -6.64
N GLU A 72 -5.14 4.34 -6.38
CA GLU A 72 -5.73 5.57 -6.92
C GLU A 72 -4.68 6.31 -7.74
N GLU A 73 -4.96 6.49 -9.03
CA GLU A 73 -4.12 7.29 -9.92
C GLU A 73 -4.81 8.62 -10.23
N ASN A 74 -4.02 9.63 -10.60
CA ASN A 74 -4.48 11.00 -10.88
C ASN A 74 -5.00 11.75 -9.65
N VAL A 75 -4.37 11.54 -8.50
CA VAL A 75 -4.64 12.27 -7.26
C VAL A 75 -4.11 13.71 -7.39
N GLU A 76 -4.97 14.72 -7.17
CA GLU A 76 -4.58 16.13 -7.37
C GLU A 76 -3.53 16.58 -6.33
N ASP A 77 -3.82 16.33 -5.06
CA ASP A 77 -2.92 16.54 -3.93
C ASP A 77 -2.84 15.25 -3.10
N VAL A 78 -1.64 14.65 -3.07
CA VAL A 78 -1.40 13.39 -2.36
C VAL A 78 -1.53 13.59 -0.84
N CYS A 79 -1.09 14.73 -0.31
CA CYS A 79 -1.15 15.02 1.13
C CYS A 79 -2.59 15.22 1.60
N GLU A 80 -3.38 15.97 0.82
CA GLU A 80 -4.81 16.14 1.09
C GLU A 80 -5.51 14.78 1.03
N ARG A 81 -5.21 13.96 0.02
CA ARG A 81 -5.83 12.63 -0.11
C ARG A 81 -5.44 11.68 1.02
N ILE A 82 -4.21 11.73 1.52
CA ILE A 82 -3.81 10.98 2.73
C ILE A 82 -4.66 11.42 3.93
N THR A 83 -4.86 12.72 4.10
CA THR A 83 -5.70 13.29 5.17
C THR A 83 -7.14 12.77 5.05
N GLU A 84 -7.74 12.86 3.86
CA GLU A 84 -9.09 12.34 3.61
C GLU A 84 -9.23 10.85 3.89
N ILE A 85 -8.23 10.04 3.49
CA ILE A 85 -8.21 8.61 3.80
C ILE A 85 -8.17 8.41 5.31
N ARG A 86 -7.32 9.13 6.02
CA ARG A 86 -7.22 8.98 7.48
C ARG A 86 -8.53 9.34 8.16
N GLU A 87 -9.18 10.43 7.74
CA GLU A 87 -10.52 10.80 8.21
C GLU A 87 -11.58 9.76 7.86
N GLU A 88 -11.55 9.21 6.64
CA GLU A 88 -12.42 8.13 6.18
C GLU A 88 -12.35 6.89 7.09
N PHE A 89 -11.18 6.64 7.67
CA PHE A 89 -10.88 5.52 8.55
C PHE A 89 -10.85 5.89 10.05
N GLY A 90 -11.16 7.14 10.42
CA GLY A 90 -11.19 7.60 11.81
C GLY A 90 -9.82 7.68 12.49
N LEU A 91 -8.77 7.91 11.71
CA LEU A 91 -7.38 7.96 12.15
C LEU A 91 -6.94 9.41 12.42
N PRO A 92 -6.02 9.63 13.38
CA PRO A 92 -5.49 10.96 13.62
C PRO A 92 -4.75 11.46 12.39
N ASN A 93 -4.91 12.73 12.03
CA ASN A 93 -4.12 13.37 10.98
C ASN A 93 -2.66 13.50 11.46
N PRO A 94 -1.66 13.25 10.60
CA PRO A 94 -0.27 13.44 10.99
C PRO A 94 -0.02 14.95 11.15
N ASP A 95 0.51 15.35 12.31
CA ASP A 95 0.80 16.77 12.60
C ASP A 95 1.89 17.37 11.67
N SER A 96 2.60 16.56 10.86
CA SER A 96 3.75 17.05 10.09
C SER A 96 4.21 16.24 8.87
N GLU A 97 3.40 15.36 8.28
CA GLU A 97 3.84 14.57 7.11
C GLU A 97 3.12 14.99 5.84
N CYS A 98 3.42 16.20 5.34
CA CYS A 98 3.27 16.45 3.92
C CYS A 98 4.34 15.63 3.19
N VAL A 99 3.96 14.48 2.65
CA VAL A 99 4.81 13.71 1.75
C VAL A 99 5.00 14.57 0.49
N LEU A 100 6.17 15.19 0.33
CA LEU A 100 6.55 15.99 -0.85
C LEU A 100 6.76 15.13 -2.12
N GLY A 101 6.16 13.94 -2.17
CA GLY A 101 6.36 12.93 -3.20
C GLY A 101 5.30 12.96 -4.31
N TYR A 102 5.63 12.31 -5.42
CA TYR A 102 4.70 12.07 -6.52
C TYR A 102 3.76 10.88 -6.26
N GLY A 103 3.95 10.14 -5.17
CA GLY A 103 3.13 9.02 -4.77
C GLY A 103 3.22 8.74 -3.27
N TRP A 104 2.41 7.78 -2.83
CA TRP A 104 2.43 7.28 -1.46
C TRP A 104 1.88 5.86 -1.39
N CYS A 105 2.54 4.99 -0.65
CA CYS A 105 2.02 3.69 -0.24
C CYS A 105 1.85 3.64 1.27
N GLY A 106 0.64 3.36 1.73
CA GLY A 106 0.36 3.13 3.15
C GLY A 106 -0.46 1.88 3.39
N PHE A 107 -0.57 1.50 4.67
CA PHE A 107 -1.45 0.41 5.05
C PHE A 107 -2.20 0.69 6.35
N LEU A 108 -3.44 0.21 6.35
CA LEU A 108 -4.41 0.26 7.43
C LEU A 108 -4.59 -1.15 7.97
N HIS A 109 -4.92 -1.29 9.25
CA HIS A 109 -5.42 -2.54 9.80
C HIS A 109 -6.79 -2.32 10.43
N ALA A 110 -7.64 -3.33 10.34
CA ALA A 110 -8.95 -3.36 10.97
C ALA A 110 -9.05 -4.60 11.86
N ASP A 111 -9.53 -4.43 13.08
CA ASP A 111 -9.70 -5.52 14.04
C ASP A 111 -11.20 -5.84 14.24
N TYR A 112 -11.53 -7.13 14.30
CA TYR A 112 -12.89 -7.61 14.61
C TYR A 112 -12.81 -8.88 15.47
N GLY A 113 -12.97 -8.72 16.79
CA GLY A 113 -12.68 -9.80 17.74
C GLY A 113 -11.18 -10.09 17.77
N GLU A 114 -10.80 -11.36 17.58
CA GLU A 114 -9.40 -11.79 17.50
C GLU A 114 -8.83 -11.73 16.07
N GLU A 115 -9.68 -11.45 15.08
CA GLU A 115 -9.32 -11.43 13.67
C GLU A 115 -8.83 -10.05 13.23
N LYS A 116 -7.87 -10.04 12.30
CA LYS A 116 -7.30 -8.82 11.73
C LYS A 116 -7.40 -8.82 10.21
N ALA A 117 -7.62 -7.65 9.65
CA ALA A 117 -7.54 -7.38 8.22
C ALA A 117 -6.59 -6.23 7.94
N TYR A 118 -6.00 -6.23 6.75
CA TYR A 118 -5.04 -5.22 6.30
C TYR A 118 -5.46 -4.66 4.95
N GLY A 119 -5.55 -3.33 4.85
CA GLY A 119 -5.80 -2.61 3.60
C GLY A 119 -4.56 -1.83 3.18
N TYR A 120 -4.04 -2.10 1.97
CA TYR A 120 -2.90 -1.42 1.39
C TYR A 120 -3.40 -0.40 0.36
N ILE A 121 -2.93 0.83 0.42
CA ILE A 121 -3.32 1.91 -0.49
C ILE A 121 -2.08 2.43 -1.21
N VAL A 122 -2.18 2.57 -2.53
CA VAL A 122 -1.21 3.27 -3.37
C VAL A 122 -1.87 4.49 -4.00
N LEU A 123 -1.26 5.65 -3.85
CA LEU A 123 -1.69 6.92 -4.42
C LEU A 123 -0.63 7.42 -5.42
N ILE A 124 -1.08 7.91 -6.57
CA ILE A 124 -0.21 8.45 -7.61
C ILE A 124 -0.71 9.83 -8.03
N LYS A 125 0.18 10.82 -7.96
CA LYS A 125 -0.13 12.22 -8.28
C LYS A 125 -0.54 12.38 -9.74
N LYS A 126 -1.48 13.30 -9.98
CA LYS A 126 -1.93 13.75 -11.30
C LYS A 126 -0.85 14.58 -12.01
N GLY A 127 -0.88 14.53 -13.34
CA GLY A 127 -0.09 15.44 -14.18
C GLY A 127 1.41 15.11 -14.26
N LEU A 128 1.82 13.92 -13.81
CA LEU A 128 3.17 13.42 -14.06
C LEU A 128 3.34 13.11 -15.56
N ASN A 129 4.54 13.36 -16.09
CA ASN A 129 4.89 12.82 -17.40
C ASN A 129 4.91 11.28 -17.33
N ASP A 130 4.83 10.61 -18.47
CA ASP A 130 4.64 9.16 -18.49
C ASP A 130 5.77 8.37 -17.81
N VAL A 131 7.03 8.80 -17.98
CA VAL A 131 8.19 8.16 -17.32
C VAL A 131 8.10 8.29 -15.80
N SER A 132 7.85 9.51 -15.30
CA SER A 132 7.69 9.76 -13.88
C SER A 132 6.50 9.00 -13.31
N ARG A 133 5.38 8.93 -14.03
CA ARG A 133 4.21 8.12 -13.63
C ARG A 133 4.58 6.65 -13.53
N VAL A 134 5.22 6.07 -14.55
CA VAL A 134 5.65 4.66 -14.56
C VAL A 134 6.60 4.36 -13.41
N TYR A 135 7.60 5.21 -13.19
CA TYR A 135 8.53 5.09 -12.06
C TYR A 135 7.77 5.12 -10.73
N THR A 136 6.92 6.13 -10.51
CA THR A 136 6.19 6.30 -9.24
C THR A 136 5.24 5.13 -9.00
N VAL A 137 4.51 4.64 -10.01
CA VAL A 137 3.67 3.45 -9.86
C VAL A 137 4.51 2.23 -9.46
N GLY A 138 5.64 2.01 -10.14
CA GLY A 138 6.57 0.93 -9.81
C GLY A 138 7.10 1.05 -8.38
N HIS A 139 7.48 2.25 -7.96
CA HIS A 139 8.03 2.54 -6.63
C HIS A 139 7.01 2.27 -5.53
N GLU A 140 5.82 2.87 -5.60
CA GLU A 140 4.78 2.69 -4.58
C GLU A 140 4.24 1.25 -4.55
N CYS A 141 4.15 0.59 -5.70
CA CYS A 141 3.83 -0.84 -5.74
C CYS A 141 4.96 -1.71 -5.15
N GLY A 142 6.22 -1.27 -5.22
CA GLY A 142 7.35 -1.88 -4.54
C GLY A 142 7.19 -1.86 -3.02
N HIS A 143 6.79 -0.72 -2.45
CA HIS A 143 6.43 -0.64 -1.02
C HIS A 143 5.30 -1.61 -0.65
N PHE A 144 4.24 -1.67 -1.47
CA PHE A 144 3.16 -2.63 -1.26
C PHE A 144 3.67 -4.08 -1.25
N LEU A 145 4.46 -4.48 -2.25
CA LEU A 145 5.05 -5.81 -2.34
C LEU A 145 5.94 -6.14 -1.13
N TRP A 146 6.67 -5.15 -0.61
CA TRP A 146 7.44 -5.28 0.61
C TRP A 146 6.54 -5.58 1.81
N TYR A 147 5.48 -4.79 2.02
CA TYR A 147 4.57 -4.97 3.15
C TYR A 147 3.84 -6.33 3.14
N ILE A 148 3.69 -6.95 1.97
CA ILE A 148 3.09 -8.28 1.86
C ILE A 148 4.11 -9.44 1.80
N ASN A 149 5.41 -9.15 1.93
CA ASN A 149 6.52 -10.09 1.85
C ASN A 149 6.58 -10.84 0.50
N GLN A 150 6.49 -10.12 -0.62
CA GLN A 150 6.51 -10.67 -1.98
C GLN A 150 7.70 -10.18 -2.82
N GLN A 151 8.78 -9.75 -2.16
CA GLN A 151 9.98 -9.22 -2.83
C GLN A 151 10.63 -10.21 -3.80
N GLU A 152 10.63 -11.50 -3.45
CA GLU A 152 11.21 -12.58 -4.28
C GLU A 152 10.63 -12.61 -5.70
N MET A 153 9.36 -12.24 -5.88
CA MET A 153 8.74 -12.18 -7.21
C MET A 153 9.42 -11.19 -8.15
N ILE A 154 10.06 -10.16 -7.59
CA ILE A 154 10.83 -9.17 -8.33
C ILE A 154 12.27 -9.64 -8.50
N TYR A 155 12.93 -10.12 -7.45
CA TYR A 155 14.33 -10.59 -7.53
C TYR A 155 14.51 -11.69 -8.59
N GLN A 156 13.57 -12.64 -8.68
CA GLN A 156 13.62 -13.73 -9.65
C GLN A 156 13.48 -13.30 -11.12
N LYS A 157 13.19 -12.02 -11.39
CA LYS A 157 13.19 -11.46 -12.76
C LYS A 157 14.57 -11.05 -13.24
N PHE A 158 15.55 -10.93 -12.34
CA PHE A 158 16.91 -10.55 -12.65
C PHE A 158 17.77 -11.77 -12.96
N LYS A 159 18.84 -11.60 -13.75
CA LYS A 159 19.76 -12.69 -14.11
C LYS A 159 20.48 -13.27 -12.90
N ASP A 160 20.77 -12.45 -11.90
CA ASP A 160 21.39 -12.84 -10.63
C ASP A 160 20.53 -12.35 -9.45
N PRO A 161 19.50 -13.14 -9.05
CA PRO A 161 18.60 -12.76 -7.96
C PRO A 161 19.30 -12.61 -6.62
N ASP A 162 20.35 -13.40 -6.36
CA ASP A 162 21.06 -13.41 -5.08
C ASP A 162 21.89 -12.14 -4.90
N LEU A 163 22.55 -11.69 -5.97
CA LEU A 163 23.27 -10.42 -5.98
C LEU A 163 22.33 -9.24 -5.74
N VAL A 164 21.17 -9.20 -6.41
CA VAL A 164 20.18 -8.14 -6.21
C VAL A 164 19.67 -8.15 -4.78
N ARG A 165 19.31 -9.32 -4.24
CA ARG A 165 18.85 -9.46 -2.85
C ARG A 165 19.89 -8.93 -1.85
N ALA A 166 21.17 -9.20 -2.07
CA ALA A 166 22.25 -8.74 -1.19
C ALA A 166 22.45 -7.21 -1.21
N GLN A 167 21.99 -6.51 -2.24
CA GLN A 167 22.09 -5.06 -2.37
C GLN A 167 20.89 -4.31 -1.78
N ILE A 168 19.78 -5.00 -1.50
CA ILE A 168 18.57 -4.40 -0.95
C ILE A 168 18.57 -4.54 0.57
N SER A 169 18.70 -3.41 1.28
CA SER A 169 18.77 -3.37 2.74
C SER A 169 17.48 -2.84 3.38
N SER A 170 16.65 -2.13 2.62
CA SER A 170 15.48 -1.43 3.13
C SER A 170 14.25 -1.55 2.22
N ASN A 171 13.09 -1.22 2.78
CA ASN A 171 11.84 -1.05 2.02
C ASN A 171 12.00 0.01 0.90
N CYS A 172 12.72 1.09 1.18
CA CYS A 172 12.96 2.16 0.20
C CYS A 172 13.86 1.67 -0.94
N ASP A 173 14.94 0.95 -0.64
CA ASP A 173 15.84 0.39 -1.66
C ASP A 173 15.07 -0.51 -2.63
N PHE A 174 14.19 -1.37 -2.08
CA PHE A 174 13.35 -2.24 -2.87
C PHE A 174 12.33 -1.47 -3.73
N ALA A 175 11.73 -0.42 -3.18
CA ALA A 175 10.83 0.45 -3.93
C ALA A 175 11.55 1.18 -5.07
N VAL A 176 12.75 1.70 -4.84
CA VAL A 176 13.60 2.30 -5.88
C VAL A 176 13.92 1.28 -6.98
N LEU A 177 14.32 0.05 -6.62
CA LEU A 177 14.52 -1.05 -7.58
C LEU A 177 13.27 -1.28 -8.44
N CYS A 178 12.09 -1.33 -7.82
CA CYS A 178 10.83 -1.52 -8.54
C CYS A 178 10.50 -0.34 -9.46
N GLY A 179 10.74 0.89 -9.02
CA GLY A 179 10.57 2.09 -9.86
C GLY A 179 11.42 2.02 -11.13
N TRP A 180 12.70 1.68 -11.00
CA TRP A 180 13.59 1.56 -12.16
C TRP A 180 13.26 0.35 -13.04
N ALA A 181 12.91 -0.79 -12.44
CA ALA A 181 12.47 -1.95 -13.20
C ALA A 181 11.22 -1.64 -14.03
N ALA A 182 10.27 -0.87 -13.50
CA ALA A 182 9.08 -0.44 -14.24
C ALA A 182 9.42 0.41 -15.47
N VAL A 183 10.35 1.35 -15.32
CA VAL A 183 10.83 2.21 -16.40
C VAL A 183 11.50 1.39 -17.50
N GLU A 184 12.38 0.45 -17.13
CA GLU A 184 13.03 -0.47 -18.08
C GLU A 184 12.01 -1.36 -18.79
N ILE A 185 11.04 -1.91 -18.06
CA ILE A 185 9.95 -2.75 -18.59
C ILE A 185 9.10 -2.01 -19.63
N ALA A 186 8.89 -0.71 -19.43
CA ALA A 186 8.18 0.17 -20.35
C ALA A 186 8.99 0.52 -21.62
N GLY A 187 10.28 0.13 -21.67
CA GLY A 187 11.15 0.33 -22.83
C GLY A 187 11.90 1.65 -22.84
N TYR A 188 11.89 2.38 -21.72
CA TYR A 188 12.72 3.57 -21.58
C TYR A 188 14.17 3.17 -21.34
N ASN A 189 15.07 3.91 -21.96
CA ASN A 189 16.49 3.74 -21.75
C ASN A 189 16.87 4.38 -20.39
N LEU A 190 17.36 3.56 -19.47
CA LEU A 190 17.78 4.02 -18.14
C LEU A 190 18.96 4.99 -18.19
N SER A 191 19.74 5.01 -19.28
CA SER A 191 20.78 6.04 -19.47
C SER A 191 20.23 7.43 -19.85
N ASP A 192 18.96 7.51 -20.29
CA ASP A 192 18.25 8.77 -20.50
C ASP A 192 17.49 9.21 -19.23
N CYS A 193 17.42 8.35 -18.22
CA CYS A 193 16.79 8.63 -16.95
C CYS A 193 17.80 9.30 -16.02
N ILE A 194 17.73 10.63 -15.96
CA ILE A 194 18.46 11.42 -14.98
C ILE A 194 18.06 10.89 -13.60
N ILE A 195 19.02 10.31 -12.87
CA ILE A 195 18.94 10.13 -11.43
C ILE A 195 18.60 11.50 -10.87
N ILE A 196 17.36 11.69 -10.42
CA ILE A 196 17.04 12.86 -9.60
C ILE A 196 17.78 12.58 -8.29
N ASP A 197 18.92 13.25 -8.12
CA ASP A 197 19.60 13.33 -6.83
C ASP A 197 18.55 13.71 -5.80
N VAL A 198 18.25 12.77 -4.91
CA VAL A 198 17.51 13.07 -3.69
C VAL A 198 18.60 13.40 -2.67
N GLU A 199 19.00 14.67 -2.63
CA GLU A 199 19.68 15.24 -1.46
C GLU A 199 18.75 15.24 -0.24
#